data_AF-A0A952HMH2-F1
#
_entry.id   AF-A0A952HMH2-F1
#
_cell.length_a   1.000
_cell.length_b   1.000
_cell.length_c   1.000
_cell.angle_alpha   90.00
_cell.angle_beta   90.00
_cell.angle_gamma   90.00
#
_symmetry.space_group_name_H-M   'P 1'
#
loop_
_entity.id
_entity.type
_entity.pdbx_description
1 polymer ?
#
loop_
_entity_poly.entity_id
_entity_poly.type
_entity_poly.pdbx_seq_one_letter_code
_entity_poly.pdbx_strand_id
1 'polypeptide(L)' 'MVVKEEKFKASFKTVKVKCKNCGKGLEKTVLIINDYGFDEVKCINCGERNFIEVENNNIEIK' A
#
# COMPACT_ATOMS: atom_id res chain seq x y z
N MET A 1 22.51 13.69 27.34
CA MET A 1 22.16 13.43 25.93
C MET A 1 21.10 12.34 25.93
N VAL A 2 19.86 12.66 25.56
CA VAL A 2 18.80 11.65 25.47
C VAL A 2 18.87 11.05 24.07
N VAL A 3 19.35 9.82 23.97
CA VAL A 3 19.27 9.06 22.71
C VAL A 3 17.82 8.61 22.60
N LYS A 4 17.06 9.20 21.66
CA LYS A 4 15.72 8.70 21.32
C LYS A 4 15.91 7.40 20.56
N GLU A 5 15.60 6.27 21.21
CA GLU A 5 15.44 5.00 20.50
C GLU A 5 14.19 5.11 19.61
N GLU A 6 14.39 5.25 18.31
CA GLU A 6 13.32 5.11 17.33
C GLU A 6 12.87 3.65 17.33
N LYS A 7 11.70 3.39 17.91
CA LYS A 7 11.10 2.05 17.91
C LYS A 7 10.75 1.68 16.47
N PHE A 8 11.38 0.65 15.93
CA PHE A 8 10.99 0.04 14.66
C PHE A 8 9.52 -0.37 14.72
N LYS A 9 8.71 0.09 13.76
CA LYS A 9 7.30 -0.29 13.64
C LYS A 9 7.09 -0.96 12.29
N ALA A 10 6.55 -2.17 12.31
CA ALA A 10 6.07 -2.85 11.11
C ALA A 10 4.62 -3.29 11.31
N SER A 11 3.79 -3.14 10.28
CA SER A 11 2.39 -3.57 10.28
C SER A 11 1.96 -3.99 8.89
N PHE A 12 0.92 -4.82 8.80
CA PHE A 12 0.30 -5.18 7.52
C PHE A 12 -1.04 -4.47 7.39
N LYS A 13 -1.33 -3.91 6.21
CA LYS A 13 -2.60 -3.24 5.92
C LYS A 13 -3.21 -3.81 4.66
N THR A 14 -4.48 -4.21 4.74
CA THR A 14 -5.25 -4.62 3.56
C THR A 14 -5.85 -3.40 2.88
N VAL A 15 -5.66 -3.31 1.57
CA VAL A 15 -6.08 -2.19 0.73
C VAL A 15 -6.97 -2.72 -0.38
N LYS A 16 -8.10 -2.06 -0.61
CA LYS A 16 -9.00 -2.37 -1.72
C LYS A 16 -8.72 -1.40 -2.87
N VAL A 17 -8.33 -1.93 -4.01
CA VAL A 17 -8.05 -1.18 -5.23
C VAL A 17 -9.12 -1.52 -6.25
N LYS A 18 -9.71 -0.50 -6.87
CA LYS A 18 -10.60 -0.70 -8.01
C LYS A 18 -9.81 -0.41 -9.28
N CYS A 19 -9.74 -1.38 -10.19
CA CYS A 19 -9.10 -1.15 -11.48
C CYS A 19 -9.85 -0.05 -12.23
N LYS A 20 -9.14 1.00 -12.65
CA LYS A 20 -9.71 2.15 -13.36
C LYS A 20 -10.34 1.74 -14.69
N ASN A 21 -9.72 0.82 -15.43
CA ASN A 21 -10.23 0.40 -16.74
C ASN A 21 -11.42 -0.58 -16.68
N CYS A 22 -11.33 -1.67 -15.91
CA CYS A 22 -12.38 -2.70 -15.90
C CYS A 22 -13.34 -2.65 -14.71
N GLY A 23 -13.08 -1.77 -13.73
CA GLY A 23 -13.93 -1.59 -12.55
C GLY A 23 -13.91 -2.73 -11.53
N LYS A 24 -13.17 -3.82 -11.78
CA LYS A 24 -13.04 -4.94 -10.83
C LYS A 24 -12.28 -4.51 -9.59
N GLY A 25 -12.79 -4.92 -8.43
CA GLY A 25 -12.11 -4.77 -7.14
C GLY A 25 -11.00 -5.80 -6.98
N LEU A 26 -9.90 -5.36 -6.41
CA LEU A 26 -8.71 -6.14 -6.07
C LEU A 26 -8.39 -5.84 -4.61
N GLU A 27 -8.15 -6.88 -3.81
CA GLU A 27 -7.69 -6.71 -2.43
C GLU A 27 -6.22 -7.13 -2.34
N LYS A 28 -5.41 -6.30 -1.68
CA LYS A 28 -3.97 -6.52 -1.56
C LYS A 28 -3.51 -6.18 -0.14
N THR A 29 -2.67 -7.04 0.43
CA THR A 29 -2.02 -6.77 1.73
C THR A 29 -0.66 -6.13 1.48
N VAL A 30 -0.44 -4.96 2.08
CA VAL A 30 0.79 -4.17 1.98
C VAL A 30 1.51 -4.18 3.32
N LEU A 31 2.83 -4.38 3.30
CA LEU A 31 3.70 -4.22 4.45
C LEU A 31 4.04 -2.74 4.63
N ILE A 32 3.80 -2.21 5.82
CA ILE A 32 4.11 -0.83 6.23
C ILE A 32 5.23 -0.89 7.26
N ILE A 33 6.34 -0.21 6.98
CA ILE A 33 7.51 -0.08 7.86
C ILE A 33 7.69 1.41 8.16
N ASN A 34 7.70 1.76 9.44
CA ASN A 34 7.83 3.14 9.91
C ASN A 34 6.87 4.11 9.20
N ASP A 35 5.60 3.70 9.10
CA ASP A 35 4.51 4.45 8.44
C ASP A 35 4.62 4.60 6.90
N TYR A 36 5.61 3.93 6.28
CA TYR A 36 5.80 3.87 4.82
C TYR A 36 5.53 2.47 4.25
N GLY A 37 4.85 2.39 3.11
CA GLY A 37 4.64 1.13 2.39
C GLY A 37 4.48 1.35 0.89
N PHE A 38 4.95 0.41 0.07
CA PHE A 38 4.81 0.46 -1.38
C PHE A 38 4.53 -0.93 -1.94
N ASP A 39 3.55 -1.05 -2.83
CA ASP A 39 3.24 -2.30 -3.52
C ASP A 39 2.64 -2.05 -4.90
N GLU A 40 2.74 -3.04 -5.80
CA GLU A 40 2.15 -3.02 -7.13
C GLU A 40 1.03 -4.06 -7.21
N VAL A 41 -0.12 -3.66 -7.76
CA VAL A 41 -1.21 -4.58 -8.09
C VAL A 41 -1.54 -4.53 -9.56
N LYS A 42 -1.43 -5.68 -10.21
CA LYS A 42 -1.83 -5.87 -11.61
C LYS A 42 -3.25 -6.40 -11.69
N CYS A 43 -4.10 -5.73 -12.46
CA CYS A 43 -5.44 -6.21 -12.73
C CYS A 43 -5.37 -7.48 -13.59
N ILE A 44 -5.93 -8.58 -13.08
CA ILE A 44 -5.96 -9.88 -13.79
C ILE A 44 -6.76 -9.83 -15.10
N ASN A 45 -7.71 -8.90 -15.22
CA ASN A 45 -8.65 -8.86 -16.34
C ASN A 45 -8.16 -8.03 -17.53
N CYS A 46 -7.52 -6.87 -17.28
CA CYS A 46 -7.04 -5.97 -18.34
C CYS A 46 -5.52 -5.78 -18.33
N GLY A 47 -4.81 -6.35 -17.35
CA GLY A 47 -3.36 -6.25 -17.24
C GLY A 47 -2.83 -4.88 -16.75
N GLU A 48 -3.72 -3.91 -16.53
CA GLU A 48 -3.36 -2.58 -16.03
C GLU A 48 -2.79 -2.64 -14.61
N ARG A 49 -1.77 -1.84 -14.34
CA ARG A 49 -1.08 -1.79 -13.04
C ARG A 49 -1.61 -0.61 -12.24
N ASN A 50 -1.73 -0.79 -10.93
CA ASN A 50 -1.98 0.28 -9.98
C ASN A 50 -0.88 0.22 -8.93
N PHE A 51 -0.38 1.39 -8.53
CA PHE A 51 0.62 1.49 -7.49
C PHE A 51 -0.05 1.92 -6.20
N ILE A 52 0.25 1.22 -5.12
CA ILE A 52 -0.26 1.51 -3.79
C ILE A 52 0.90 2.10 -3.00
N GLU A 53 0.75 3.36 -2.60
CA GLU A 53 1.70 4.06 -1.74
C GLU A 53 1.02 4.35 -0.41
N VAL A 54 1.69 4.03 0.69
CA VAL A 54 1.23 4.31 2.04
C VAL A 54 2.23 5.23 2.72
N GLU A 55 1.79 6.40 3.16
CA GLU A 55 2.58 7.35 3.92
C GLU A 55 1.74 7.89 5.08
N ASN A 56 2.25 7.79 6.31
CA ASN A 56 1.56 8.27 7.52
C ASN A 56 0.11 7.73 7.63
N ASN A 57 -0.09 6.45 7.26
CA ASN A 57 -1.40 5.78 7.14
C ASN A 57 -2.35 6.28 6.05
N ASN A 58 -1.98 7.30 5.28
CA ASN A 58 -2.69 7.70 4.08
C ASN A 58 -2.35 6.72 2.95
N ILE A 59 -3.36 6.33 2.18
CA ILE A 59 -3.20 5.42 1.05
C ILE A 59 -3.44 6.21 -0.23
N GLU A 60 -2.46 6.22 -1.12
CA GLU A 60 -2.56 6.77 -2.46
C GLU A 60 -2.51 5.64 -3.50
N ILE A 61 -3.41 5.69 -4.49
CA ILE A 61 -3.47 4.71 -5.58
C ILE A 61 -3.23 5.44 -6.89
N LYS A 62 -2.08 5.20 -7.51
CA LYS A 62 -1.68 5.78 -8.81
C LYS A 62 -2.03 4.84 -9.95
#